data_AF-A0A7Y8HIH5-F1
#
_entry.id   AF-A0A7Y8HIH5-F1
#
_cell.length_a   1.000
_cell.length_b   1.000
_cell.length_c   1.000
_cell.angle_alpha   90.00
_cell.angle_beta   90.00
_cell.angle_gamma   90.00
#
_symmetry.space_group_name_H-M   'P 1'
#
loop_
_entity.id
_entity.type
_entity.pdbx_description
1 polymer ?
#
loop_
_entity_poly.entity_id
_entity_poly.type
_entity_poly.pdbx_seq_one_letter_code
_entity_poly.pdbx_strand_id
1 'polypeptide(L)' 'MRKPMGLALGVLLLFGCGGKTYWMVNDPYTKNVYYTEKLDKLTSGAVAFTDAQTGKEVSIQNSEVKKITEDEFKAAVGKK' A
#
# COMPACT_ATOMS: atom_id res chain seq x y z
N MET A 1 -5.16 34.68 -46.95
CA MET A 1 -5.61 33.28 -47.17
C MET A 1 -4.42 32.34 -47.00
N ARG A 2 -4.46 31.47 -45.98
CA ARG A 2 -3.93 30.09 -45.93
C ARG A 2 -4.30 29.56 -44.54
N LYS A 3 -5.14 28.53 -44.52
CA LYS A 3 -5.84 27.94 -43.36
C LYS A 3 -4.92 27.05 -42.51
N PRO A 4 -5.27 26.79 -41.24
CA PRO A 4 -4.45 26.07 -40.25
C PRO A 4 -4.56 24.55 -40.43
N MET A 5 -3.44 23.83 -40.32
CA MET A 5 -3.41 22.38 -40.50
C MET A 5 -2.39 21.76 -39.53
N GLY A 6 -2.88 21.00 -38.57
CA GLY A 6 -2.04 20.26 -37.60
C GLY A 6 -2.69 20.02 -36.24
N LEU A 7 -3.96 19.58 -36.24
CA LEU A 7 -4.59 18.91 -35.11
C LEU A 7 -4.01 17.49 -34.99
N ALA A 8 -4.01 16.95 -33.75
CA ALA A 8 -3.90 15.53 -33.38
C ALA A 8 -2.47 15.00 -33.18
N LEU A 9 -2.17 14.09 -32.25
CA LEU A 9 -2.86 13.50 -31.10
C LEU A 9 -1.79 12.52 -30.56
N GLY A 10 -1.16 12.86 -29.45
CA GLY A 10 -0.20 11.99 -28.77
C GLY A 10 -0.64 11.80 -27.33
N VAL A 11 -1.81 11.20 -27.12
CA VAL A 11 -2.22 10.69 -25.80
C VAL A 11 -1.21 9.60 -25.45
N LEU A 12 -0.20 9.97 -24.65
CA LEU A 12 0.69 9.00 -24.04
C LEU A 12 -0.10 8.33 -22.90
N LEU A 13 -0.79 7.26 -23.27
CA LEU A 13 -1.35 6.26 -22.38
C LEU A 13 -0.21 5.62 -21.57
N LEU A 14 0.21 6.27 -20.49
CA LEU A 14 0.93 5.58 -19.41
C LEU A 14 -0.09 4.88 -18.53
N PHE A 15 -0.66 3.78 -19.04
CA PHE A 15 -1.17 2.73 -18.18
C PHE A 15 0.03 2.09 -17.48
N GLY A 16 0.26 2.48 -16.22
CA GLY A 16 1.34 1.97 -15.40
C GLY A 16 1.02 2.08 -13.91
N CYS A 17 0.04 1.28 -13.49
CA CYS A 17 -0.30 0.86 -12.11
C CYS A 17 -0.54 1.97 -11.07
N GLY A 18 -1.78 2.06 -10.56
CA GLY A 18 -2.01 2.54 -9.20
C GLY A 18 -1.19 1.67 -8.25
N GLY A 19 0.00 2.15 -7.87
CA GLY A 19 0.98 1.38 -7.14
C GLY A 19 0.41 0.92 -5.81
N LYS A 20 0.19 -0.39 -5.67
CA LYS A 20 -0.11 -0.99 -4.38
C LYS A 20 1.07 -0.70 -3.46
N THR A 21 0.81 0.00 -2.37
CA THR A 21 1.80 0.26 -1.33
C THR A 21 1.74 -0.85 -0.32
N TYR A 22 2.87 -1.48 -0.04
CA TYR A 22 2.97 -2.54 0.95
C TYR A 22 3.56 -1.99 2.25
N TRP A 23 3.00 -2.42 3.37
CA TRP A 23 3.35 -1.95 4.69
C TRP A 23 3.59 -3.13 5.63
N MET A 24 4.64 -2.99 6.43
CA MET A 24 4.92 -3.82 7.59
C MET A 24 4.53 -3.00 8.83
N VAL A 25 3.74 -3.60 9.71
CA VAL A 25 3.33 -2.99 10.98
C VAL A 25 3.91 -3.83 12.11
N ASN A 26 4.80 -3.23 12.88
CA ASN A 26 5.38 -3.85 14.06
C ASN A 26 4.62 -3.39 15.31
N ASP A 27 4.13 -4.35 16.08
CA ASP A 27 3.49 -4.11 17.37
C ASP A 27 4.53 -4.21 18.50
N PRO A 28 4.94 -3.08 19.11
CA PRO A 28 5.96 -3.10 20.16
C PRO A 28 5.48 -3.82 21.43
N TYR A 29 4.17 -3.93 21.65
CA TYR A 29 3.57 -4.54 22.84
C TYR A 29 3.52 -6.06 22.73
N THR A 30 3.01 -6.58 21.61
CA THR A 30 2.86 -8.03 21.42
C THR A 30 4.04 -8.69 20.73
N LYS A 31 5.00 -7.90 20.21
CA LYS A 31 6.13 -8.35 19.37
C LYS A 31 5.69 -9.05 18.08
N ASN A 32 4.43 -8.87 17.67
CA ASN A 32 3.92 -9.39 16.41
C ASN A 32 4.23 -8.43 15.27
N VAL A 33 4.53 -9.01 14.11
CA VAL A 33 4.73 -8.29 12.86
C VAL A 33 3.57 -8.64 11.94
N TYR A 34 2.93 -7.61 11.40
CA TYR A 34 1.81 -7.74 10.47
C TYR A 34 2.15 -7.12 9.13
N TYR A 35 1.41 -7.52 8.11
CA TYR A 35 1.61 -7.05 6.75
C TYR A 35 0.29 -6.59 6.17
N THR A 36 0.26 -5.41 5.54
CA THR A 36 -0.96 -4.89 4.92
C THR A 36 -0.66 -4.10 3.65
N GLU A 37 -1.61 -4.09 2.72
CA GLU A 37 -1.57 -3.21 1.54
C GLU A 37 -2.22 -1.84 1.81
N LYS A 38 -2.96 -1.72 2.92
CA LYS A 38 -3.71 -0.52 3.30
C LYS A 38 -3.67 -0.27 4.80
N LEU A 39 -3.50 0.99 5.17
CA LEU A 39 -3.52 1.46 6.56
C LEU A 39 -4.57 2.54 6.69
N ASP A 40 -5.50 2.31 7.60
CA ASP A 40 -6.50 3.29 8.02
C ASP A 40 -6.00 3.97 9.30
N LYS A 41 -5.56 5.23 9.17
CA LYS A 41 -5.11 6.01 10.32
C LYS A 41 -6.32 6.50 11.11
N LEU A 42 -6.33 6.24 12.41
CA LEU A 42 -7.35 6.70 13.34
C LEU A 42 -6.88 7.97 14.07
N THR A 43 -7.84 8.77 14.55
CA THR A 43 -7.64 10.13 15.11
C THR A 43 -6.73 10.20 16.36
N SER A 44 -6.34 9.07 16.93
CA SER A 44 -5.55 8.98 18.18
C SER A 44 -4.15 8.37 17.99
N GLY A 45 -3.61 8.37 16.76
CA GLY A 45 -2.31 7.73 16.46
C GLY A 45 -2.37 6.20 16.44
N ALA A 46 -3.58 5.65 16.44
CA ALA A 46 -3.83 4.25 16.18
C ALA A 46 -3.96 4.01 14.68
N VAL A 47 -3.62 2.80 14.24
CA VAL A 47 -3.83 2.35 12.87
C VAL A 47 -4.72 1.12 12.89
N ALA A 48 -5.73 1.10 12.01
CA ALA A 48 -6.50 -0.08 11.69
C ALA A 48 -6.04 -0.61 10.33
N PHE A 49 -5.92 -1.92 10.20
CA PHE A 49 -5.54 -2.55 8.94
C PHE A 49 -5.98 -4.01 8.92
N THR A 50 -6.11 -4.56 7.72
CA THR A 50 -6.32 -5.99 7.53
C THR A 50 -4.96 -6.66 7.39
N ASP A 51 -4.66 -7.59 8.29
CA ASP A 51 -3.48 -8.43 8.15
C ASP A 51 -3.62 -9.34 6.93
N ALA A 52 -2.66 -9.25 6.02
CA ALA A 52 -2.67 -10.00 4.76
C ALA A 52 -2.35 -11.49 4.95
N GLN A 53 -1.72 -11.88 6.06
CA GLN A 53 -1.41 -13.28 6.34
C GLN A 53 -2.65 -14.06 6.80
N THR A 54 -3.46 -13.45 7.66
CA THR A 54 -4.61 -14.09 8.31
C THR A 54 -5.96 -13.60 7.79
N GLY A 55 -6.00 -12.45 7.11
CA GLY A 55 -7.23 -11.78 6.66
C GLY A 55 -8.01 -11.11 7.78
N LYS A 56 -7.44 -11.00 8.99
CA LYS A 56 -8.12 -10.41 10.15
C LYS A 56 -7.90 -8.91 10.21
N GLU A 57 -8.95 -8.17 10.59
CA GLU A 57 -8.81 -6.76 10.93
C GLU A 57 -8.13 -6.62 12.30
N VAL A 58 -7.10 -5.80 12.35
CA VAL A 58 -6.29 -5.53 13.53
C VAL A 58 -6.21 -4.02 13.72
N SER A 59 -6.37 -3.57 14.96
CA SER A 59 -6.16 -2.17 15.33
C SER A 59 -5.09 -2.06 16.40
N ILE A 60 -4.05 -1.30 16.11
CA ILE A 60 -2.87 -1.18 16.98
C ILE A 60 -2.61 0.29 17.27
N GLN A 61 -2.42 0.60 18.56
CA GLN A 61 -1.99 1.92 19.00
C GLN A 61 -0.46 1.96 19.09
N ASN A 62 0.16 3.09 18.76
CA ASN A 62 1.61 3.27 18.82
C ASN A 62 2.41 2.24 18.00
N SER A 63 1.87 1.79 16.87
CA SER A 63 2.54 0.83 15.98
C SER A 63 3.70 1.48 15.22
N GLU A 64 4.78 0.73 15.01
CA GLU A 64 5.84 1.13 14.09
C GLU A 64 5.50 0.66 12.68
N VAL A 65 5.14 1.60 11.81
CA VAL A 65 4.79 1.32 10.42
C VAL A 65 5.98 1.58 9.51
N LYS A 66 6.35 0.58 8.72
CA LYS A 66 7.41 0.68 7.71
C LYS A 66 6.87 0.32 6.33
N LYS A 67 7.15 1.16 5.33
CA LYS A 67 6.88 0.82 3.93
C LYS A 67 7.88 -0.22 3.46
N ILE A 68 7.41 -1.28 2.81
CA ILE A 68 8.23 -2.36 2.28
C ILE A 68 8.01 -2.52 0.78
N THR A 69 8.88 -3.27 0.14
CA THR A 69 8.73 -3.66 -1.27
C THR A 69 7.69 -4.76 -1.44
N GLU A 70 7.19 -4.93 -2.66
CA GLU A 70 6.27 -6.02 -2.99
C GLU A 70 6.91 -7.39 -2.74
N ASP A 71 8.19 -7.57 -3.09
CA ASP A 71 8.93 -8.81 -2.85
C ASP A 71 9.00 -9.17 -1.36
N GLU A 72 9.31 -8.20 -0.49
CA GLU A 72 9.31 -8.41 0.95
C GLU A 72 7.93 -8.80 1.48
N PHE A 73 6.88 -8.15 0.98
CA PHE A 73 5.50 -8.47 1.35
C PHE A 73 5.11 -9.88 0.90
N LYS A 74 5.41 -10.24 -0.36
CA LYS A 74 5.14 -11.57 -0.91
C LYS A 74 5.95 -12.65 -0.18
N ALA A 75 7.20 -12.37 0.20
CA ALA A 75 8.02 -13.31 0.96
C ALA A 75 7.44 -13.58 2.37
N ALA A 76 6.80 -12.59 2.99
CA ALA A 76 6.18 -12.72 4.29
C ALA A 76 4.77 -13.33 4.26
N VAL A 77 3.94 -12.94 3.30
CA VAL A 77 2.53 -13.37 3.17
C VAL A 77 2.39 -14.66 2.35
N GLY A 78 3.26 -14.87 1.37
CA GLY A 78 3.22 -15.98 0.42
C GLY A 78 3.92 -17.26 0.88
N LYS A 79 4.47 -17.32 2.10
CA LYS A 79 4.87 -18.59 2.72
C LYS A 79 3.61 -19.36 3.10
N LYS A 80 3.10 -20.18 2.18
CA LYS A 80 2.10 -21.22 2.45
C LYS A 80 2.67 -22.58 2.13
#